data_AF-A0A961DIL5-F1
#
_entry.id   AF-A0A961DIL5-F1
#
_cell.length_a   1.000
_cell.length_b   1.000
_cell.length_c   1.000
_cell.angle_alpha   90.00
_cell.angle_beta   90.00
_cell.angle_gamma   90.00
#
_symmetry.space_group_name_H-M   'P 1'
#
loop_
_entity.id
_entity.type
_entity.pdbx_description
1 polymer ?
#
loop_
_entity_poly.entity_id
_entity_poly.type
_entity_poly.pdbx_seq_one_letter_code
_entity_poly.pdbx_strand_id
1 'polypeptide(L)'
;PVSMRVVKQYTCNGGIQRVVFDDAGRIIELGSPERCFTPQQRKAIALRDGECSVPGCHIPAAWSEIHHVDPAENGGPTHTDNGLLLCWFHHRTLDKSGWQFRMIDGAPWVKAPPWLDTSQKWRPTTRSRTRQLDAVDTIPILVGDRQ
;
A
#
# COMPACT_ATOMS: atom_id res chain seq x y z
N PRO A 1 17.55 -15.76 -17.04
CA PRO A 1 17.56 -15.36 -15.60
C PRO A 1 16.58 -14.19 -15.35
N VAL A 2 15.81 -14.25 -14.26
CA VAL A 2 14.91 -13.16 -13.84
C VAL A 2 15.68 -12.18 -12.95
N SER A 3 15.47 -10.87 -13.11
CA SER A 3 16.17 -9.86 -12.29
C SER A 3 15.68 -9.82 -10.85
N MET A 4 16.55 -9.51 -9.88
CA MET A 4 16.17 -9.35 -8.47
C MET A 4 15.08 -8.30 -8.25
N ARG A 5 15.03 -7.26 -9.10
CA ARG A 5 13.95 -6.26 -9.08
C ARG A 5 12.57 -6.90 -9.32
N VAL A 6 12.50 -7.81 -10.29
CA VAL A 6 11.27 -8.53 -10.63
C VAL A 6 10.89 -9.48 -9.49
N VAL A 7 11.87 -10.15 -8.87
CA VAL A 7 11.63 -11.01 -7.69
C VAL A 7 11.05 -10.21 -6.53
N LYS A 8 11.62 -9.05 -6.18
CA LYS A 8 11.08 -8.16 -5.14
C LYS A 8 9.66 -7.72 -5.45
N GLN A 9 9.38 -7.36 -6.70
CA GLN A 9 8.03 -6.95 -7.12
C GLN A 9 6.99 -8.07 -6.92
N TYR A 10 7.30 -9.30 -7.35
CA TYR A 10 6.41 -10.45 -7.13
C TYR A 10 6.21 -10.73 -5.63
N THR A 11 7.27 -10.55 -4.84
CA THR A 11 7.24 -10.76 -3.39
C THR A 11 6.33 -9.75 -2.69
N CYS A 12 6.31 -8.49 -3.14
CA CYS A 12 5.41 -7.46 -2.61
C CYS A 12 3.95 -7.67 -3.01
N ASN A 13 3.68 -8.15 -4.23
CA ASN A 13 2.32 -8.16 -4.80
C ASN A 13 1.51 -9.45 -4.52
N GLY A 14 2.17 -10.60 -4.45
CA GLY A 14 1.47 -11.89 -4.52
C GLY A 14 2.23 -13.08 -3.97
N GLY A 15 3.39 -12.86 -3.34
CA GLY A 15 4.26 -13.93 -2.88
C GLY A 15 4.65 -14.90 -4.01
N ILE A 16 5.30 -15.99 -3.63
CA ILE A 16 5.55 -17.12 -4.54
C ILE A 16 4.79 -18.30 -3.94
N GLN A 17 3.84 -18.84 -4.69
CA GLN A 17 3.12 -20.04 -4.31
C GLN A 17 3.83 -21.25 -4.93
N ARG A 18 4.37 -22.11 -4.07
CA ARG A 18 4.96 -23.37 -4.50
C ARG A 18 3.85 -24.37 -4.81
N VAL A 19 3.90 -24.99 -5.99
CA VAL A 19 3.04 -26.11 -6.37
C VAL A 19 3.94 -27.30 -6.63
N VAL A 20 3.69 -28.43 -5.96
CA VAL A 20 4.46 -29.67 -6.14
C VAL A 20 3.57 -30.71 -6.81
N PHE A 21 4.12 -31.38 -7.84
CA PHE A 21 3.46 -32.44 -8.60
C PHE A 21 4.11 -33.80 -8.30
N ASP A 22 3.34 -34.89 -8.39
CA ASP A 22 3.90 -36.25 -8.50
C ASP A 22 4.21 -36.63 -9.96
N ASP A 23 4.81 -37.80 -10.16
CA ASP A 23 5.23 -38.29 -11.49
C ASP A 23 4.06 -38.52 -12.47
N ALA A 24 2.83 -38.62 -11.94
CA ALA A 24 1.60 -38.73 -12.74
C ALA A 24 0.96 -37.36 -13.02
N GLY A 25 1.56 -36.26 -12.54
CA GLY A 25 1.11 -34.89 -12.75
C GLY A 25 0.02 -34.41 -11.78
N ARG A 26 -0.25 -35.12 -10.69
CA ARG A 26 -1.22 -34.68 -9.66
C ARG A 26 -0.55 -33.70 -8.69
N ILE A 27 -1.27 -32.65 -8.30
CA ILE A 27 -0.84 -31.70 -7.27
C ILE A 27 -0.84 -32.40 -5.91
N ILE A 28 0.34 -32.52 -5.29
CA ILE A 28 0.53 -33.16 -3.98
C ILE A 28 0.80 -32.16 -2.85
N GLU A 29 1.20 -30.94 -3.20
CA GLU A 29 1.40 -29.87 -2.22
C GLU A 29 1.13 -28.51 -2.85
N LEU A 30 0.47 -27.64 -2.08
CA LEU A 30 0.27 -26.25 -2.40
C LEU A 30 0.74 -25.39 -1.22
N GLY A 31 1.85 -24.68 -1.39
CA GLY A 31 2.35 -23.74 -0.40
C GLY A 31 1.44 -22.51 -0.29
N SER A 32 1.32 -21.92 0.90
CA SER A 32 0.68 -20.61 1.05
C SER A 32 1.72 -19.52 0.89
N PRO A 33 1.48 -18.46 0.10
CA PRO A 33 2.35 -17.30 0.12
C PRO A 33 2.13 -16.56 1.45
N GLU A 34 2.97 -16.85 2.45
CA GLU A 34 2.97 -16.18 3.78
C GLU A 34 3.03 -14.65 3.69
N ARG A 35 3.46 -14.13 2.53
CA ARG A 35 3.67 -12.70 2.23
C ARG A 35 2.49 -12.03 1.52
N CYS A 36 1.37 -12.73 1.36
CA CYS A 36 0.16 -12.18 0.75
C CYS A 36 -0.83 -11.65 1.76
N PHE A 37 -1.27 -10.41 1.57
CA PHE A 37 -2.46 -9.91 2.23
C PHE A 37 -3.65 -10.81 1.90
N THR A 38 -4.36 -11.26 2.93
CA THR A 38 -5.59 -12.03 2.78
C THR A 38 -6.64 -11.20 2.01
N PRO A 39 -7.64 -11.85 1.39
CA PRO A 39 -8.72 -11.13 0.72
C PRO A 39 -9.43 -10.09 1.61
N GLN A 40 -9.59 -10.40 2.91
CA GLN A 40 -10.19 -9.51 3.90
C GLN A 40 -9.29 -8.29 4.18
N GLN A 41 -7.99 -8.50 4.37
CA GLN A 41 -7.02 -7.41 4.52
C GLN A 41 -6.97 -6.54 3.26
N ARG A 42 -7.00 -7.13 2.05
CA ARG A 42 -7.07 -6.37 0.80
C ARG A 42 -8.33 -5.51 0.72
N LYS A 43 -9.49 -6.04 1.10
CA LYS A 43 -10.74 -5.26 1.14
C LYS A 43 -10.65 -4.10 2.13
N ALA A 44 -10.11 -4.33 3.32
CA ALA A 44 -9.94 -3.28 4.34
C ALA A 44 -8.98 -2.17 3.85
N ILE A 45 -7.83 -2.55 3.29
CA ILE A 45 -6.86 -1.61 2.71
C ILE A 45 -7.49 -0.84 1.53
N ALA A 46 -8.22 -1.52 0.65
CA ALA A 46 -8.90 -0.88 -0.47
C ALA A 46 -9.95 0.15 -0.02
N LEU A 47 -10.73 -0.17 1.01
CA LEU A 47 -11.71 0.74 1.60
C LEU A 47 -11.04 1.95 2.26
N ARG A 48 -9.89 1.73 2.91
CA ARG A 48 -9.13 2.77 3.61
C ARG A 48 -8.42 3.71 2.63
N ASP A 49 -7.75 3.17 1.62
CA ASP A 49 -6.87 3.96 0.76
C ASP A 49 -7.65 4.55 -0.43
N GLY A 50 -8.62 3.79 -0.97
CA GLY A 50 -9.52 4.19 -2.06
C GLY A 50 -8.86 4.17 -3.46
N GLU A 51 -7.67 4.77 -3.56
CA GLU A 51 -6.89 4.90 -4.80
C GLU A 51 -5.39 4.74 -4.50
N CYS A 52 -4.56 4.83 -5.55
CA CYS A 52 -3.11 4.88 -5.41
C CYS A 52 -2.69 6.00 -4.42
N SER A 53 -1.85 5.68 -3.45
CA SER A 53 -1.43 6.60 -2.38
C SER A 53 -0.49 7.73 -2.82
N VAL A 54 -0.03 7.73 -4.08
CA VAL A 54 0.76 8.85 -4.61
C VAL A 54 -0.16 10.05 -4.91
N PRO A 55 0.08 11.24 -4.32
CA PRO A 55 -0.73 12.43 -4.56
C PRO A 55 -0.87 12.77 -6.06
N GLY A 56 -2.10 13.03 -6.50
CA GLY A 56 -2.43 13.32 -7.89
C GLY A 56 -2.62 12.10 -8.79
N CYS A 57 -2.45 10.87 -8.26
CA CYS A 57 -2.78 9.65 -8.97
C CYS A 57 -4.16 9.16 -8.58
N HIS A 58 -5.05 9.00 -9.56
CA HIS A 58 -6.46 8.59 -9.34
C HIS A 58 -6.76 7.17 -9.82
N ILE A 59 -5.73 6.32 -9.92
CA ILE A 59 -5.94 4.92 -10.29
C ILE A 59 -6.67 4.23 -9.12
N PRO A 60 -7.85 3.62 -9.38
CA PRO A 60 -8.69 3.09 -8.33
C PRO A 60 -8.05 1.88 -7.64
N ALA A 61 -8.52 1.56 -6.44
CA ALA A 61 -8.08 0.40 -5.68
C ALA A 61 -8.15 -0.92 -6.45
N ALA A 62 -9.16 -1.08 -7.31
CA ALA A 62 -9.33 -2.26 -8.16
C ALA A 62 -8.15 -2.48 -9.13
N TRP A 63 -7.43 -1.41 -9.49
CA TRP A 63 -6.27 -1.44 -10.39
C TRP A 63 -4.96 -1.14 -9.65
N SER A 64 -4.98 -1.32 -8.32
CA SER A 64 -3.84 -1.09 -7.45
C SER A 64 -3.37 -2.37 -6.76
N GLU A 65 -2.06 -2.41 -6.58
CA GLU A 65 -1.32 -3.44 -5.87
C GLU A 65 -1.13 -2.98 -4.42
N ILE A 66 -1.06 -3.93 -3.48
CA ILE A 66 -0.75 -3.60 -2.09
C ILE A 66 0.76 -3.68 -1.91
N HIS A 67 1.33 -2.61 -1.39
CA HIS A 67 2.73 -2.48 -1.05
C HIS A 67 2.92 -2.59 0.46
N HIS A 68 3.91 -3.36 0.89
CA HIS A 68 4.35 -3.37 2.29
C HIS A 68 5.21 -2.14 2.57
N VAL A 69 4.85 -1.31 3.55
CA VAL A 69 5.63 -0.13 3.94
C VAL A 69 6.95 -0.55 4.57
N ASP A 70 6.89 -1.43 5.57
CA ASP A 70 8.02 -2.16 6.09
C ASP A 70 8.16 -3.44 5.25
N PRO A 71 9.25 -3.59 4.47
CA PRO A 71 9.37 -4.69 3.53
C PRO A 71 9.26 -6.06 4.21
N ALA A 72 8.45 -6.94 3.64
CA ALA A 72 8.31 -8.32 4.14
C ALA A 72 9.65 -9.08 4.16
N GLU A 73 10.60 -8.73 3.27
CA GLU A 73 11.96 -9.31 3.28
C GLU A 73 12.76 -8.97 4.54
N ASN A 74 12.41 -7.88 5.24
CA ASN A 74 13.00 -7.46 6.49
C ASN A 74 12.16 -7.88 7.72
N GLY A 75 11.19 -8.79 7.53
CA GLY A 75 10.28 -9.24 8.59
C GLY A 75 9.07 -8.32 8.82
N GLY A 76 8.80 -7.37 7.92
CA GLY A 76 7.60 -6.54 8.00
C GLY A 76 6.31 -7.38 8.00
N PRO A 77 5.34 -7.11 8.88
CA PRO A 77 4.16 -7.95 9.04
C PRO A 77 3.19 -7.79 7.87
N THR A 78 2.52 -8.88 7.48
CA THR A 78 1.35 -8.82 6.59
C THR A 78 0.11 -8.45 7.41
N HIS A 79 -0.02 -7.16 7.70
CA HIS A 79 -1.07 -6.56 8.51
C HIS A 79 -1.64 -5.31 7.81
N THR A 80 -2.91 -4.97 8.03
CA THR A 80 -3.53 -3.78 7.40
C THR A 80 -2.74 -2.50 7.67
N ASP A 81 -2.11 -2.41 8.84
CA ASP A 81 -1.29 -1.25 9.25
C ASP A 81 0.12 -1.26 8.68
N ASN A 82 0.45 -2.19 7.79
CA ASN A 82 1.71 -2.21 7.04
C ASN A 82 1.49 -2.32 5.53
N GLY A 83 0.25 -2.35 5.04
CA GLY A 83 -0.06 -2.37 3.61
C GLY A 83 -0.61 -1.02 3.14
N LEU A 84 -0.28 -0.59 1.93
CA LEU A 84 -0.94 0.54 1.25
C LEU A 84 -1.10 0.31 -0.25
N LEU A 85 -2.02 1.03 -0.90
CA LEU A 85 -2.24 0.90 -2.34
C LEU A 85 -1.28 1.74 -3.18
N LEU A 86 -0.72 1.11 -4.21
CA LEU A 86 -0.02 1.77 -5.31
C LEU A 86 -0.48 1.19 -6.65
N CYS A 87 -0.67 2.04 -7.67
CA CYS A 87 -0.89 1.55 -9.03
C CYS A 87 0.37 0.85 -9.54
N TRP A 88 0.23 0.02 -10.56
CA TRP A 88 1.35 -0.73 -11.16
C TRP A 88 2.58 0.14 -11.47
N PHE A 89 2.36 1.35 -12.02
CA PHE A 89 3.45 2.28 -12.35
C PHE A 89 4.19 2.76 -11.09
N HIS A 90 3.47 3.26 -10.09
CA HIS A 90 4.09 3.79 -8.87
C HIS A 90 4.69 2.70 -8.00
N HIS A 91 4.05 1.53 -7.94
CA HIS A 91 4.61 0.39 -7.22
C HIS A 91 5.96 -0.03 -7.83
N ARG A 92 6.04 -0.08 -9.16
CA ARG A 92 7.28 -0.50 -9.85
C ARG A 92 8.36 0.57 -9.83
N THR A 93 8.02 1.85 -9.73
CA THR A 93 8.98 2.95 -9.79
C THR A 93 9.40 3.47 -8.41
N LEU A 94 8.80 2.95 -7.33
CA LEU A 94 8.94 3.46 -5.97
C LEU A 94 10.40 3.71 -5.57
N ASP A 95 11.26 2.69 -5.68
CA ASP A 95 12.69 2.75 -5.32
C ASP A 95 13.48 3.89 -5.98
N LYS A 96 13.02 4.37 -7.15
CA LYS A 96 13.70 5.40 -7.94
C LYS A 96 12.98 6.75 -7.91
N SER A 97 11.73 6.75 -7.46
CA SER A 97 10.84 7.91 -7.54
C SER A 97 11.10 8.94 -6.43
N GLY A 98 11.78 8.54 -5.36
CA GLY A 98 12.00 9.36 -4.17
C GLY A 98 10.75 9.58 -3.30
N TRP A 99 9.60 9.01 -3.68
CA TRP A 99 8.44 8.92 -2.81
C TRP A 99 8.76 8.06 -1.59
N GLN A 100 8.35 8.52 -0.41
CA GLN A 100 8.47 7.76 0.83
C GLN A 100 7.10 7.59 1.46
N PHE A 101 6.87 6.43 2.06
CA PHE A 101 5.63 6.11 2.74
C PHE A 101 5.90 5.68 4.18
N ARG A 102 4.92 5.93 5.05
CA ARG A 102 4.88 5.39 6.41
C ARG A 102 3.43 5.21 6.84
N MET A 103 3.21 4.40 7.86
CA MET A 103 1.89 4.22 8.49
C MET A 103 1.84 5.01 9.80
N ILE A 104 0.76 5.76 10.03
CA ILE A 104 0.50 6.46 11.29
C ILE A 104 -0.96 6.19 11.66
N ASP A 105 -1.19 5.65 12.86
CA ASP A 105 -2.51 5.30 13.39
C ASP A 105 -3.36 4.52 12.38
N GLY A 106 -2.72 3.57 11.69
CA GLY A 106 -3.36 2.69 10.69
C GLY A 106 -3.64 3.34 9.33
N ALA A 107 -3.21 4.57 9.05
CA ALA A 107 -3.33 5.24 7.74
C ALA A 107 -1.98 5.45 7.05
N PRO A 108 -1.94 5.36 5.71
CA PRO A 108 -0.76 5.73 4.94
C PRO A 108 -0.55 7.25 4.91
N TRP A 109 0.72 7.60 5.06
CA TRP A 109 1.25 8.95 4.90
C TRP A 109 2.35 8.92 3.84
N VAL A 110 2.40 9.97 3.03
CA VAL A 110 3.38 10.13 1.96
C VAL A 110 4.25 11.35 2.21
N LYS A 111 5.51 11.25 1.79
CA LYS A 111 6.40 12.38 1.63
C LYS A 111 6.91 12.40 0.19
N ALA A 112 6.77 13.55 -0.45
CA ALA A 112 7.20 13.76 -1.81
C ALA A 112 8.73 13.82 -1.93
N PRO A 113 9.29 13.53 -3.12
CA PRO A 113 10.71 13.71 -3.35
C PRO A 113 11.12 15.20 -3.24
N PRO A 114 12.38 15.50 -2.83
CA PRO A 114 12.83 16.88 -2.57
C PRO A 114 12.72 17.84 -3.76
N TRP A 115 12.81 17.32 -4.98
CA TRP A 115 12.69 18.13 -6.21
C TRP A 115 11.23 18.49 -6.55
N LEU A 116 10.24 17.82 -5.94
CA LEU A 116 8.82 18.13 -6.11
C LEU A 116 8.28 18.96 -4.95
N ASP A 117 8.67 18.64 -3.71
CA ASP A 117 8.30 19.38 -2.51
C ASP A 117 9.52 19.49 -1.59
N THR A 118 10.13 20.67 -1.56
CA THR A 118 11.29 20.97 -0.72
C THR A 118 10.94 21.01 0.76
N SER A 119 9.65 21.15 1.13
CA SER A 119 9.23 21.15 2.53
C SER A 119 9.38 19.79 3.19
N GLN A 120 9.45 18.70 2.41
CA GLN A 120 9.62 17.34 2.89
C GLN A 120 8.61 16.95 3.99
N LYS A 121 7.41 17.56 3.95
CA LYS A 121 6.35 17.30 4.92
C LYS A 121 5.63 16.00 4.60
N TRP A 122 5.37 15.21 5.64
CA TRP A 122 4.47 14.06 5.57
C TRP A 122 3.03 14.54 5.45
N ARG A 123 2.24 13.91 4.57
CA ARG A 123 0.82 14.19 4.37
C ARG A 123 0.01 12.90 4.35
N PRO A 124 -1.20 12.86 4.92
CA PRO A 124 -2.04 11.67 4.84
C PRO A 124 -2.48 11.43 3.38
N THR A 125 -2.58 10.17 2.96
CA THR A 125 -3.00 9.81 1.60
C THR A 125 -4.36 9.15 1.53
N THR A 126 -4.89 8.69 2.67
CA THR A 126 -6.21 8.05 2.73
C THR A 126 -7.28 8.94 2.11
N ARG A 127 -8.03 8.35 1.17
CA ARG A 127 -9.20 8.98 0.55
C ARG A 127 -10.52 8.39 1.06
N SER A 128 -10.46 7.53 2.07
CA SER A 128 -11.67 6.96 2.66
C SER A 128 -12.56 8.08 3.17
N ARG A 129 -13.81 8.10 2.71
CA ARG A 129 -14.80 9.10 3.13
C ARG A 129 -14.93 9.15 4.65
N THR A 130 -14.91 8.01 5.34
CA THR A 130 -15.00 7.95 6.80
C THR A 130 -13.85 8.69 7.48
N ARG A 131 -12.60 8.44 7.06
CA ARG A 131 -11.42 9.11 7.62
C ARG A 131 -11.29 10.58 7.21
N GLN A 132 -11.81 10.94 6.03
CA GLN A 132 -11.89 12.34 5.60
C GLN A 132 -12.92 13.12 6.42
N LEU A 133 -14.04 12.50 6.82
CA LEU A 133 -15.03 13.11 7.71
C LEU A 133 -14.45 13.31 9.12
N ASP A 134 -13.77 12.30 9.68
CA ASP A 134 -13.10 12.41 10.99
C ASP A 134 -12.04 13.55 11.02
N ALA A 135 -11.38 13.79 9.89
CA ALA A 135 -10.42 14.89 9.74
C ALA A 135 -11.09 16.27 9.64
N VAL A 136 -12.33 16.35 9.16
CA VAL A 136 -13.11 17.60 9.16
C VAL A 136 -13.63 17.91 10.57
N ASP A 137 -14.06 16.91 11.32
CA ASP A 137 -14.59 17.05 12.69
C ASP A 137 -13.50 17.41 13.73
N THR A 138 -12.23 17.18 13.42
CA THR A 138 -11.08 17.53 14.27
C THR A 138 -10.42 18.88 13.91
N ILE A 139 -10.89 19.55 12.84
CA ILE A 139 -10.52 20.96 12.60
C ILE A 139 -11.37 21.80 13.56
N PRO A 140 -10.79 22.61 14.46
CA PRO A 140 -11.57 23.58 15.20
C PRO A 140 -12.12 24.57 14.18
N ILE A 141 -13.37 24.37 13.80
CA ILE A 141 -14.17 25.36 13.11
C ILE A 141 -14.12 26.60 13.99
N LEU A 142 -13.41 27.63 13.50
CA LEU A 142 -13.62 29.01 13.95
C LEU A 142 -15.05 29.36 13.55
N VAL A 143 -16.04 28.85 14.30
CA VAL A 143 -17.41 29.34 14.25
C VAL A 143 -17.34 30.70 14.92
N GLY A 144 -17.14 31.73 14.11
CA GLY A 144 -17.31 33.10 14.55
C GLY A 144 -18.73 33.27 15.04
N ASP A 145 -18.87 33.67 16.31
CA ASP A 145 -20.10 34.21 16.86
C ASP A 145 -20.64 35.28 15.92
N ARG A 146 -21.84 35.06 15.39
CA ARG A 146 -22.66 36.14 14.84
C ARG A 146 -23.55 36.65 15.96
N GLN A 147 -23.30 37.91 16.35
CA GLN A 147 -24.28 38.77 17.02
C GLN A 147 -25.53 38.93 16.15
#